data_AF-B0BZD8-F1
#
_entry.id   AF-B0BZD8-F1
#
_cell.length_a   1.000
_cell.length_b   1.000
_cell.length_c   1.000
_cell.angle_alpha   90.00
_cell.angle_beta   90.00
_cell.angle_gamma   90.00
#
_symmetry.space_group_name_H-M   'P 1'
#
loop_
_entity.id
_entity.type
_entity.pdbx_description
1 polymer ?
#
loop_
_entity_poly.entity_id
_entity_poly.type
_entity_poly.pdbx_seq_one_letter_code
_entity_poly.pdbx_strand_id
1 'polypeptide(L)'
;MHLYYGNPIFLNSVHKTQFLNLFGLSHPLNTLALSNLTIMHLLLSLLFSLGIAIAAILSVQNATAVSVNFLAWRSVPIPVGIVLGFATGLGLLGGAIAIPIWTKRLSRRRRYTEFEESEFTEDNSY
;
A
#
# COMPACT_ATOMS: atom_id res chain seq x y z
N MET A 1 -50.96 -42.59 -18.31
CA MET A 1 -50.00 -42.29 -19.39
C MET A 1 -50.38 -40.94 -19.98
N HIS A 2 -49.76 -39.85 -19.52
CA HIS A 2 -49.95 -38.51 -20.10
C HIS A 2 -48.63 -37.76 -19.96
N LEU A 3 -47.92 -37.66 -21.08
CA LEU A 3 -46.69 -36.89 -21.22
C LEU A 3 -47.06 -35.41 -21.25
N TYR A 4 -46.65 -34.65 -20.24
CA TYR A 4 -46.63 -33.19 -20.34
C TYR A 4 -45.21 -32.74 -20.66
N TYR A 5 -45.00 -32.46 -21.94
CA TYR A 5 -43.87 -31.69 -22.45
C TYR A 5 -44.22 -30.21 -22.27
N GLY A 6 -43.55 -29.52 -21.35
CA GLY A 6 -43.77 -28.10 -21.05
C GLY A 6 -42.45 -27.33 -20.97
N ASN A 7 -42.10 -26.68 -22.07
CA ASN A 7 -41.22 -25.51 -22.26
C ASN A 7 -40.00 -25.28 -21.32
N PRO A 8 -38.75 -25.36 -21.83
CA PRO A 8 -37.55 -24.95 -21.10
C PRO A 8 -37.24 -23.45 -21.36
N ILE A 9 -38.14 -22.54 -21.02
CA ILE A 9 -37.88 -21.08 -21.22
C ILE A 9 -37.98 -20.28 -19.92
N PHE A 10 -38.42 -20.90 -18.82
CA PHE A 10 -38.47 -20.25 -17.51
C PHE A 10 -37.42 -20.80 -16.56
N LEU A 11 -36.14 -20.78 -16.97
CA LEU A 11 -35.04 -20.77 -15.99
C LEU A 11 -35.06 -19.41 -15.27
N ASN A 12 -35.85 -19.43 -14.22
CA ASN A 12 -35.87 -18.56 -13.07
C ASN A 12 -34.55 -17.77 -12.90
N SER A 13 -34.66 -16.44 -12.95
CA SER A 13 -33.57 -15.45 -12.73
C SER A 13 -32.76 -15.74 -11.45
N VAL A 14 -33.37 -16.43 -10.49
CA VAL A 14 -32.73 -16.90 -9.23
C VAL A 14 -31.56 -17.86 -9.50
N HIS A 15 -31.62 -18.72 -10.53
CA HIS A 15 -30.53 -19.66 -10.79
C HIS A 15 -29.31 -18.99 -11.47
N LYS A 16 -29.54 -17.92 -12.25
CA LYS A 16 -28.47 -17.15 -12.90
C LYS A 16 -27.69 -16.33 -11.88
N THR A 17 -28.37 -15.76 -10.89
CA THR A 17 -27.78 -15.04 -9.76
C THR A 17 -27.02 -15.98 -8.80
N GLN A 18 -27.51 -17.21 -8.60
CA GLN A 18 -26.78 -18.23 -7.83
C GLN A 18 -25.50 -18.70 -8.55
N PHE A 19 -25.53 -18.85 -9.88
CA PHE A 19 -24.33 -19.21 -10.66
C PHE A 19 -23.26 -18.11 -10.63
N LEU A 20 -23.65 -16.83 -10.70
CA LEU A 20 -22.74 -15.69 -10.58
C LEU A 20 -22.15 -15.53 -9.16
N ASN A 21 -22.90 -15.94 -8.12
CA ASN A 21 -22.40 -16.01 -6.75
C ASN A 21 -21.38 -17.14 -6.53
N LEU A 22 -21.52 -18.28 -7.23
CA LEU A 22 -20.59 -19.41 -7.11
C LEU A 22 -19.19 -19.08 -7.67
N PHE A 23 -19.11 -18.17 -8.65
CA PHE A 23 -17.85 -17.64 -9.19
C PHE A 23 -17.33 -16.39 -8.46
N GLY A 24 -17.94 -16.01 -7.33
CA GLY A 24 -17.49 -14.88 -6.50
C GLY A 24 -17.60 -13.50 -7.16
N LEU A 25 -18.41 -13.36 -8.23
CA LEU A 25 -18.50 -12.13 -9.02
C LEU A 25 -19.62 -11.18 -8.56
N SER A 26 -20.05 -11.27 -7.31
CA SER A 26 -21.19 -10.50 -6.76
C SER A 26 -20.83 -9.23 -6.00
N HIS A 27 -19.56 -8.83 -5.98
CA HIS A 27 -19.18 -7.55 -5.38
C HIS A 27 -19.14 -6.45 -6.43
N PRO A 28 -20.04 -5.45 -6.41
CA PRO A 28 -19.77 -4.16 -7.02
C PRO A 28 -18.75 -3.44 -6.13
N LEU A 29 -17.52 -3.94 -6.07
CA LEU A 29 -16.40 -3.13 -5.66
C LEU A 29 -16.30 -2.06 -6.74
N ASN A 30 -16.79 -0.87 -6.43
CA ASN A 30 -16.34 0.41 -6.98
C ASN A 30 -15.10 0.22 -7.88
N THR A 31 -15.35 -0.04 -9.17
CA THR A 31 -14.31 -0.41 -10.15
C THR A 31 -13.28 0.70 -10.29
N LEU A 32 -13.73 1.93 -10.02
CA LEU A 32 -12.92 3.14 -9.88
C LEU A 32 -11.95 3.11 -8.69
N ALA A 33 -12.33 2.54 -7.55
CA ALA A 33 -11.45 2.43 -6.39
C ALA A 33 -10.43 1.30 -6.56
N LEU A 34 -10.85 0.18 -7.14
CA LEU A 34 -9.95 -0.90 -7.53
C LEU A 34 -8.92 -0.44 -8.56
N SER A 35 -9.34 0.32 -9.58
CA SER A 35 -8.42 0.87 -10.59
C SER A 35 -7.49 1.93 -10.01
N ASN A 36 -7.96 2.80 -9.11
CA ASN A 36 -7.10 3.78 -8.45
C ASN A 36 -6.04 3.09 -7.58
N LEU A 37 -6.44 2.06 -6.81
CA LEU A 37 -5.52 1.29 -5.99
C LEU A 37 -4.43 0.62 -6.85
N THR A 38 -4.79 0.00 -7.98
CA THR A 38 -3.80 -0.64 -8.86
C THR A 38 -2.87 0.39 -9.49
N ILE A 39 -3.37 1.55 -9.92
CA ILE A 39 -2.53 2.65 -10.43
C ILE A 39 -1.55 3.12 -9.36
N MET A 40 -1.98 3.29 -8.11
CA MET A 40 -1.08 3.68 -7.02
C MET A 40 0.03 2.64 -6.79
N HIS A 41 -0.29 1.35 -6.82
CA HIS A 41 0.71 0.28 -6.68
C HIS A 41 1.69 0.27 -7.86
N LEU A 42 1.20 0.47 -9.09
CA LEU A 42 2.06 0.56 -10.28
C LEU A 42 3.02 1.75 -10.16
N LEU A 43 2.52 2.94 -9.82
CA LEU A 43 3.34 4.13 -9.63
C LEU A 43 4.39 3.92 -8.54
N LEU A 44 4.02 3.30 -7.42
CA LEU A 44 4.95 3.02 -6.33
C LEU A 44 6.02 2.01 -6.75
N SER A 45 5.65 0.94 -7.45
CA SER A 45 6.61 -0.05 -7.97
C SER A 45 7.56 0.54 -9.01
N LEU A 46 7.05 1.44 -9.86
CA LEU A 46 7.85 2.14 -10.87
C LEU A 46 8.86 3.07 -10.21
N LEU A 47 8.41 3.86 -9.24
CA LEU A 47 9.28 4.75 -8.45
C LEU A 47 10.37 3.94 -7.74
N PHE A 48 10.00 2.83 -7.12
CA PHE A 48 10.92 1.95 -6.42
C PHE A 48 11.97 1.34 -7.36
N SER A 49 11.53 0.80 -8.50
CA SER A 49 12.43 0.27 -9.52
C SER A 49 13.37 1.33 -10.07
N LEU A 50 12.87 2.55 -10.31
CA LEU A 50 13.69 3.66 -10.80
C LEU A 50 14.72 4.09 -9.75
N GLY A 51 14.33 4.13 -8.46
CA GLY A 51 15.25 4.38 -7.36
C GLY A 51 16.39 3.37 -7.30
N ILE A 52 16.09 2.07 -7.46
CA ILE A 52 17.11 1.01 -7.54
C ILE A 52 18.01 1.20 -8.77
N ALA A 53 17.43 1.50 -9.94
CA ALA A 53 18.20 1.71 -11.16
C ALA A 53 19.16 2.90 -11.05
N ILE A 54 18.69 4.03 -10.52
CA ILE A 54 19.53 5.21 -10.25
C ILE A 54 20.65 4.85 -9.27
N ALA A 55 20.32 4.15 -8.19
CA ALA A 55 21.31 3.73 -7.20
C ALA A 55 22.40 2.82 -7.81
N ALA A 56 22.00 1.88 -8.66
CA ALA A 56 22.91 0.98 -9.37
C ALA A 56 23.80 1.73 -10.37
N ILE A 57 23.24 2.63 -11.17
CA ILE A 57 23.99 3.45 -12.13
C ILE A 57 25.01 4.33 -11.41
N LEU A 58 24.58 5.03 -10.34
CA LEU A 58 25.47 5.85 -9.52
C LEU A 58 26.56 5.02 -8.86
N SER A 59 26.25 3.80 -8.41
CA SER A 59 27.23 2.86 -7.86
C SER A 59 28.30 2.46 -8.89
N VAL A 60 27.90 2.13 -10.12
CA VAL A 60 28.83 1.66 -11.17
C VAL A 60 29.67 2.82 -11.71
N GLN A 61 29.04 3.98 -11.94
CA GLN A 61 29.72 5.14 -12.50
C GLN A 61 30.65 5.82 -11.49
N ASN A 62 30.33 5.78 -10.19
CA ASN A 62 31.17 6.33 -9.14
C ASN A 62 31.95 5.22 -8.40
N ALA A 63 32.75 4.46 -9.16
CA ALA A 63 33.65 3.44 -8.61
C ALA A 63 34.82 4.04 -7.80
N THR A 64 34.93 5.36 -7.74
CA THR A 64 35.89 6.06 -6.90
C THR A 64 35.53 5.88 -5.44
N ALA A 65 36.52 5.53 -4.64
CA ALA A 65 36.29 5.29 -3.23
C ALA A 65 36.21 6.64 -2.48
N VAL A 66 35.12 6.85 -1.76
CA VAL A 66 34.86 8.10 -1.04
C VAL A 66 35.43 7.96 0.36
N SER A 67 36.27 8.90 0.77
CA SER A 67 36.70 8.98 2.18
C SER A 67 35.60 9.66 2.97
N VAL A 68 34.87 8.90 3.78
CA VAL A 68 33.96 9.48 4.77
C VAL A 68 34.83 10.04 5.89
N ASN A 69 34.96 11.36 5.98
CA ASN A 69 35.69 11.98 7.07
C ASN A 69 34.77 12.00 8.29
N PHE A 70 35.01 11.10 9.24
CA PHE A 70 34.45 11.26 10.57
C PHE A 70 35.18 12.43 11.22
N LEU A 71 34.48 13.25 12.01
CA LEU A 71 34.88 14.56 12.55
C LEU A 71 36.36 14.71 13.03
N ALA A 72 37.08 13.63 13.35
CA ALA A 72 38.51 13.61 13.67
C ALA A 72 39.34 12.50 12.95
N TRP A 73 38.74 11.61 12.17
CA TRP A 73 39.42 10.47 11.51
C TRP A 73 39.00 10.29 10.06
N ARG A 74 39.99 10.08 9.19
CA ARG A 74 39.80 9.68 7.80
C ARG A 74 39.42 8.20 7.77
N SER A 75 38.17 7.86 7.42
CA SER A 75 37.80 6.46 7.23
C SER A 75 38.52 5.86 6.02
N VAL A 76 38.63 4.53 6.03
CA VAL A 76 39.10 3.77 4.87
C VAL A 76 38.21 4.12 3.68
N PRO A 77 38.78 4.41 2.50
CA PRO A 77 38.00 4.73 1.31
C PRO A 77 36.98 3.63 0.99
N ILE A 78 35.69 3.95 1.07
CA ILE A 78 34.58 3.02 0.81
C ILE A 78 33.99 3.32 -0.58
N PRO A 79 33.79 2.32 -1.45
CA PRO A 79 33.11 2.50 -2.73
C PRO A 79 31.71 3.11 -2.55
N VAL A 80 31.33 4.07 -3.40
CA VAL A 80 30.01 4.73 -3.35
C VAL A 80 28.87 3.72 -3.34
N GLY A 81 28.99 2.65 -4.12
CA GLY A 81 28.01 1.58 -4.18
C GLY A 81 27.65 0.96 -2.82
N ILE A 82 28.66 0.74 -1.97
CA ILE A 82 28.45 0.18 -0.64
C ILE A 82 27.69 1.19 0.22
N VAL A 83 28.09 2.46 0.18
CA VAL A 83 27.42 3.53 0.94
C VAL A 83 25.97 3.69 0.50
N LEU A 84 25.71 3.70 -0.82
CA LEU A 84 24.37 3.82 -1.38
C LEU A 84 23.49 2.61 -1.05
N GLY A 85 24.06 1.40 -1.09
CA GLY A 85 23.38 0.17 -0.70
C GLY A 85 22.94 0.20 0.76
N PHE A 86 23.86 0.57 1.67
CA PHE A 86 23.54 0.74 3.09
C PHE A 86 22.51 1.84 3.33
N ALA A 87 22.65 3.00 2.68
CA ALA A 87 21.72 4.11 2.84
C ALA A 87 20.30 3.74 2.36
N THR A 88 20.20 3.09 1.19
CA THR A 88 18.92 2.63 0.64
C THR A 88 18.30 1.55 1.53
N GLY A 89 19.10 0.57 1.96
CA GLY A 89 18.64 -0.51 2.83
C GLY A 89 18.14 -0.02 4.19
N LEU A 90 18.92 0.85 4.85
CA LEU A 90 18.54 1.46 6.13
C LEU A 90 17.34 2.40 5.98
N GLY A 91 17.26 3.15 4.88
CA GLY A 91 16.10 3.99 4.57
C GLY A 91 14.81 3.17 4.42
N LEU A 92 14.87 2.04 3.73
CA LEU A 92 13.72 1.13 3.58
C LEU A 92 13.34 0.44 4.88
N LEU A 93 14.30 -0.07 5.64
CA LEU A 93 14.09 -0.64 6.97
C LEU A 93 13.49 0.39 7.93
N GLY A 94 14.06 1.60 7.96
CA GLY A 94 13.57 2.71 8.77
C GLY A 94 12.16 3.13 8.38
N GLY A 95 11.87 3.23 7.08
CA GLY A 95 10.53 3.49 6.57
C GLY A 95 9.51 2.43 6.98
N ALA A 96 9.85 1.15 6.81
CA ALA A 96 9.00 0.02 7.18
C ALA A 96 8.65 0.00 8.68
N ILE A 97 9.57 0.44 9.54
CA ILE A 97 9.35 0.57 10.99
C ILE A 97 8.61 1.87 11.33
N ALA A 98 8.87 2.97 10.62
CA ALA A 98 8.26 4.27 10.89
C ALA A 98 6.76 4.32 10.58
N ILE A 99 6.33 3.67 9.48
CA ILE A 99 4.92 3.63 9.07
C ILE A 99 4.00 3.10 10.19
N PRO A 100 4.20 1.91 10.79
CA PRO A 100 3.32 1.41 11.85
C PRO A 100 3.36 2.25 13.13
N ILE A 101 4.47 2.95 13.41
CA ILE A 101 4.57 3.85 14.57
C ILE A 101 3.74 5.12 14.34
N TRP A 102 3.80 5.68 13.13
CA TRP A 102 3.07 6.90 12.77
C TRP A 102 1.57 6.67 12.63
N THR A 103 1.15 5.54 12.05
CA THR A 103 -0.28 5.18 11.94
C THR A 103 -0.92 4.98 13.30
N LYS A 104 -0.23 4.35 14.26
CA LYS A 104 -0.71 4.23 15.65
C LYS A 104 -0.89 5.58 16.35
N ARG A 105 -0.04 6.58 16.06
CA ARG A 105 -0.22 7.95 16.57
C ARG A 105 -1.44 8.65 15.97
N LEU A 106 -1.67 8.52 14.66
CA LEU A 106 -2.84 9.12 14.01
C LEU A 106 -4.16 8.52 14.52
N SER A 107 -4.24 7.20 14.69
CA SER A 107 -5.44 6.54 15.24
C SER A 107 -5.74 7.00 16.67
N ARG A 108 -4.72 7.36 17.45
CA ARG A 108 -4.89 7.89 18.81
C ARG A 108 -5.44 9.32 18.81
N ARG A 109 -5.03 10.15 17.85
CA ARG A 109 -5.50 11.53 17.69
C ARG A 109 -6.99 11.61 17.33
N ARG A 110 -7.46 10.70 16.47
CA ARG A 110 -8.87 10.66 16.05
C ARG A 110 -9.84 10.34 17.19
N ARG A 111 -9.42 9.48 18.14
CA ARG A 111 -10.26 9.11 19.28
C ARG A 111 -10.50 10.27 20.25
N TYR A 112 -9.57 11.21 20.40
CA TYR A 112 -9.71 12.30 21.38
C TYR A 112 -10.79 13.31 20.97
N THR A 113 -10.88 13.63 19.68
CA THR A 113 -11.86 14.58 19.13
C THR A 113 -13.29 14.06 19.25
N GLU A 114 -13.50 12.75 19.15
CA GLU A 114 -14.83 12.13 19.27
C GLU A 114 -15.35 12.11 20.72
N PHE A 115 -14.44 12.06 21.72
CA PHE A 115 -14.82 12.22 23.12
C PHE A 115 -15.25 13.66 23.45
N GLU A 116 -14.50 14.67 22.99
CA GLU A 116 -14.87 16.09 23.21
C GLU A 116 -16.21 16.45 22.55
N GLU A 117 -16.49 15.92 21.35
CA GLU A 117 -17.76 16.17 20.66
C GLU A 117 -18.94 15.49 21.37
N SER A 118 -18.75 14.28 21.91
CA SER A 118 -19.78 13.57 22.67
C SER A 118 -20.13 14.25 24.00
N GLU A 119 -19.15 14.80 24.73
CA GLU A 119 -19.35 15.45 26.02
C GLU A 119 -19.97 16.85 25.87
N PHE A 120 -19.62 17.58 24.79
CA PHE A 120 -20.19 18.89 24.49
C PHE A 120 -21.65 18.83 24.00
N THR A 121 -22.05 17.74 23.36
CA THR A 121 -23.44 17.57 22.87
C THR A 121 -24.40 17.18 24.00
N GLU A 122 -23.90 16.54 25.06
CA GLU A 122 -24.70 16.07 26.19
C GLU A 122 -25.07 17.20 27.18
N ASP A 123 -24.18 18.19 27.36
CA ASP A 123 -24.40 19.36 28.23
C ASP A 123 -25.41 20.38 27.64
N ASN A 124 -25.51 20.46 26.30
CA ASN A 124 -26.38 21.43 25.61
C ASN A 124 -27.79 20.90 25.29
N SER A 125 -28.21 19.80 25.92
CA SER A 125 -29.49 19.11 25.66
C SER A 125 -30.59 19.37 26.70
N TYR A 126 -30.49 20.46 27.48
CA TYR A 126 -31.53 20.90 28.45
C TYR A 126 -32.31 22.12 27.97
#